data_AF-A0A832R8G2-F1
#
_entry.id   AF-A0A832R8G2-F1
#
_cell.length_a   1.000
_cell.length_b   1.000
_cell.length_c   1.000
_cell.angle_alpha   90.00
_cell.angle_beta   90.00
_cell.angle_gamma   90.00
#
_symmetry.space_group_name_H-M   'P 1'
#
loop_
_entity.id
_entity.type
_entity.pdbx_description
1 polymer ?
#
loop_
_entity_poly.entity_id
_entity_poly.type
_entity_poly.pdbx_seq_one_letter_code
_entity_poly.pdbx_strand_id
1 'polypeptide(L)'
;MALYLKGKNLDIGQDNDFNVILHRKDAERIGVKEGENVLVGYGELELYATVLETLTKVQEGEIGLFEELWDEYHIPDEASIFIDIPQVSQSLEAISKKLLGQPLAKEDLENIMKDIGSRKLRETEVAFFVSTFFNPGFNEEEIYWMTKGMAESGDSMDFKNIREGEEIVADKHSIGGVAGKAITPTLIPILVSGGLIVPNTSTRAITSPAGTTDILEVVMPVALTKDKVYETVKKTGGCMFWGGSLQLSPADDVIINVERSLRIQEFQKVLVSIVAKKISMGITHILIDLPYGKGSKVENPDDVSMLDREFRKLFQKFGIKCETIRRLVKGPDGRSIGPNAEIREALRILERAENRCIELEKVILDMAGMLFEQTGKTGKGQGKKFARSILDSKQALKKFWEIAFAQGATREIHSTEIKDAGLSADMLSDRDGVVATIDNVTLVSIARVLGNPKVKAAGIRVHKMPGESVKKGEPLITIYAQTENRLENGKRMFNVDKLYRFK
;
A
#
# COMPACT_ATOMS: atom_id res chain seq x y z
N MET A 1 -4.84 33.85 19.14
CA MET A 1 -4.94 35.27 18.72
C MET A 1 -4.41 35.25 17.32
N ALA A 2 -5.30 35.35 16.33
CA ALA A 2 -4.94 35.10 14.95
C ALA A 2 -3.98 36.17 14.41
N LEU A 3 -3.01 35.74 13.60
CA LEU A 3 -2.03 36.57 12.93
C LEU A 3 -2.12 36.36 11.42
N TYR A 4 -1.91 37.40 10.63
CA TYR A 4 -1.71 37.28 9.20
C TYR A 4 -0.25 37.57 8.88
N LEU A 5 0.42 36.63 8.25
CA LEU A 5 1.82 36.74 7.81
C LEU A 5 1.90 36.71 6.28
N LYS A 6 2.95 37.30 5.73
CA LYS A 6 3.26 37.23 4.30
C LYS A 6 3.94 35.89 4.01
N GLY A 7 3.34 35.08 3.15
CA GLY A 7 3.86 33.79 2.72
C GLY A 7 5.16 33.95 1.96
N LYS A 8 6.07 33.01 2.16
CA LYS A 8 7.33 32.91 1.44
C LYS A 8 7.56 31.45 1.08
N ASN A 9 7.55 31.15 -0.20
CA ASN A 9 7.74 29.79 -0.67
C ASN A 9 9.22 29.40 -0.51
N LEU A 10 9.46 28.33 0.23
CA LEU A 10 10.79 27.78 0.46
C LEU A 10 10.93 26.47 -0.31
N ASP A 11 12.01 26.35 -1.08
CA ASP A 11 12.46 25.11 -1.73
C ASP A 11 13.14 24.21 -0.67
N ILE A 12 12.35 23.83 0.32
CA ILE A 12 12.70 22.95 1.42
C ILE A 12 11.49 22.03 1.63
N GLY A 13 11.71 20.73 1.53
CA GLY A 13 10.68 19.71 1.69
C GLY A 13 11.18 18.49 2.45
N GLN A 14 10.27 17.87 3.19
CA GLN A 14 10.38 16.50 3.70
C GLN A 14 9.08 15.77 3.36
N ASP A 15 9.22 14.65 2.62
CA ASP A 15 8.13 13.76 2.22
C ASP A 15 7.08 13.62 3.35
N ASN A 16 5.89 14.18 3.13
CA ASN A 16 4.71 14.08 3.99
C ASN A 16 4.78 14.77 5.37
N ASP A 17 5.58 15.80 5.62
CA ASP A 17 5.45 16.60 6.85
C ASP A 17 5.12 18.07 6.56
N PHE A 18 3.94 18.50 7.02
CA PHE A 18 3.49 19.89 6.90
C PHE A 18 4.22 20.74 7.93
N ASN A 19 5.30 21.37 7.49
CA ASN A 19 6.11 22.27 8.30
C ASN A 19 5.98 23.70 7.80
N VAL A 20 6.03 24.64 8.75
CA VAL A 20 6.12 26.07 8.46
C VAL A 20 7.25 26.69 9.25
N ILE A 21 7.92 27.67 8.65
CA ILE A 21 9.00 28.42 9.33
C ILE A 21 8.47 29.78 9.78
N LEU A 22 8.61 30.06 11.06
CA LEU A 22 8.33 31.37 11.64
C LEU A 22 9.62 32.06 12.06
N HIS A 23 9.65 33.38 11.92
CA HIS A 23 10.68 34.16 12.60
C HIS A 23 10.47 34.05 14.12
N ARG A 24 11.55 33.87 14.89
CA ARG A 24 11.46 33.63 16.36
C ARG A 24 10.60 34.67 17.08
N LYS A 25 10.72 35.95 16.72
CA LYS A 25 9.90 37.00 17.34
C LYS A 25 8.40 36.87 17.04
N ASP A 26 8.03 36.39 15.86
CA ASP A 26 6.62 36.15 15.52
C ASP A 26 6.10 34.93 16.28
N ALA A 27 6.91 33.88 16.42
CA ALA A 27 6.61 32.73 17.26
C ALA A 27 6.41 33.13 18.74
N GLU A 28 7.31 33.93 19.29
CA GLU A 28 7.19 34.51 20.65
C GLU A 28 5.93 35.38 20.80
N ARG A 29 5.60 36.18 19.77
CA ARG A 29 4.43 37.06 19.76
C ARG A 29 3.11 36.29 19.80
N ILE A 30 3.02 35.17 19.07
CA ILE A 30 1.82 34.32 19.09
C ILE A 30 1.82 33.35 20.27
N GLY A 31 2.98 33.09 20.88
CA GLY A 31 3.14 32.22 22.03
C GLY A 31 3.27 30.75 21.67
N VAL A 32 3.81 30.44 20.48
CA VAL A 32 4.09 29.07 20.03
C VAL A 32 5.58 28.77 20.14
N LYS A 33 5.91 27.51 20.43
CA LYS A 33 7.29 27.02 20.44
C LYS A 33 7.58 26.16 19.22
N GLU A 34 8.86 26.08 18.85
CA GLU A 34 9.36 25.08 17.92
C GLU A 34 8.85 23.65 18.27
N GLY A 35 8.31 22.95 17.26
CA GLY A 35 7.72 21.62 17.38
C GLY A 35 6.24 21.58 17.80
N GLU A 36 5.61 22.73 18.06
CA GLU A 36 4.16 22.80 18.27
C GLU A 36 3.42 23.00 16.94
N ASN A 37 2.15 22.57 16.89
CA ASN A 37 1.30 22.72 15.72
C ASN A 37 0.59 24.08 15.76
N VAL A 38 0.49 24.72 14.59
CA VAL A 38 -0.37 25.88 14.34
C VAL A 38 -1.41 25.53 13.29
N LEU A 39 -2.56 26.21 13.34
CA LEU A 39 -3.52 26.23 12.26
C LEU A 39 -3.06 27.24 11.22
N VAL A 40 -2.85 26.80 9.98
CA VAL A 40 -2.45 27.62 8.83
C VAL A 40 -3.64 27.70 7.88
N GLY A 41 -4.00 28.92 7.48
CA GLY A 41 -5.13 29.17 6.59
C GLY A 41 -4.77 29.98 5.35
N TYR A 42 -5.34 29.60 4.19
CA TYR A 42 -5.24 30.34 2.93
C TYR A 42 -6.52 30.18 2.10
N GLY A 43 -7.29 31.26 1.92
CA GLY A 43 -8.59 31.17 1.25
C GLY A 43 -9.57 30.30 2.05
N GLU A 44 -10.04 29.20 1.45
CA GLU A 44 -10.86 28.18 2.12
C GLU A 44 -10.03 27.04 2.74
N LEU A 45 -8.72 27.03 2.52
CA LEU A 45 -7.83 26.02 3.06
C LEU A 45 -7.55 26.29 4.54
N GLU A 46 -7.67 25.25 5.35
CA GLU A 46 -7.23 25.21 6.74
C GLU A 46 -6.49 23.89 7.01
N LEU A 47 -5.25 23.96 7.50
CA LEU A 47 -4.43 22.78 7.79
C LEU A 47 -3.58 22.97 9.04
N TYR A 48 -3.20 21.87 9.69
CA TYR A 48 -2.27 21.90 10.82
C TYR A 48 -0.85 21.69 10.33
N ALA A 49 0.06 22.58 10.75
CA ALA A 49 1.48 22.50 10.42
C ALA A 49 2.36 22.65 11.66
N THR A 50 3.48 21.93 11.68
CA THR A 50 4.47 22.00 12.75
C THR A 50 5.33 23.25 12.56
N VAL A 51 5.55 24.00 13.63
CA VAL A 51 6.38 25.21 13.62
C VAL A 51 7.85 24.87 13.74
N LEU A 52 8.64 25.40 12.82
CA LEU A 52 10.09 25.54 12.92
C LEU A 52 10.46 27.01 13.09
N GLU A 53 11.40 27.31 13.98
CA GLU A 53 11.82 28.69 14.22
C GLU A 53 13.08 29.04 13.43
N THR A 54 13.17 30.28 12.96
CA THR A 54 14.39 30.83 12.36
C THR A 54 14.63 32.26 12.79
N LEU A 55 15.88 32.70 12.64
CA LEU A 55 16.27 34.11 12.78
C LEU A 55 16.61 34.75 11.43
N THR A 56 16.78 33.96 10.38
CA THR A 56 17.41 34.45 9.13
C THR A 56 16.76 33.98 7.84
N LYS A 57 15.97 32.89 7.86
CA LYS A 57 15.37 32.34 6.63
C LYS A 57 14.11 33.11 6.20
N VAL A 58 13.37 33.66 7.15
CA VAL A 58 12.21 34.53 6.94
C VAL A 58 12.34 35.78 7.79
N GLN A 59 11.75 36.89 7.34
CA GLN A 59 11.74 38.15 8.09
C GLN A 59 10.62 38.17 9.13
N GLU A 60 10.67 39.12 10.07
CA GLU A 60 9.54 39.41 10.95
C GLU A 60 8.33 39.84 10.11
N GLY A 61 7.17 39.21 10.30
CA GLY A 61 5.99 39.40 9.46
C GLY A 61 5.89 38.44 8.26
N GLU A 62 6.84 37.51 8.09
CA GLU A 62 6.82 36.47 7.05
C GLU A 62 6.62 35.05 7.64
N ILE A 63 5.98 34.17 6.87
CA ILE A 63 5.92 32.72 7.13
C ILE A 63 6.51 31.96 5.95
N GLY A 64 7.47 31.08 6.25
CA GLY A 64 8.05 30.18 5.28
C GLY A 64 7.15 28.97 5.07
N LEU A 65 6.70 28.73 3.85
CA LEU A 65 5.94 27.54 3.47
C LEU A 65 6.87 26.53 2.79
N PHE A 66 6.80 25.27 3.21
CA PHE A 66 7.55 24.17 2.60
C PHE A 66 6.93 23.77 1.25
N GLU A 67 7.71 23.09 0.41
CA GLU A 67 7.30 22.66 -0.93
C GLU A 67 5.99 21.88 -0.94
N GLU A 68 5.80 20.99 0.04
CA GLU A 68 4.57 20.20 0.18
C GLU A 68 3.32 21.07 0.38
N LEU A 69 3.45 22.27 0.96
CA LEU A 69 2.31 23.15 1.18
C LEU A 69 2.01 24.01 -0.04
N TRP A 70 3.01 24.65 -0.65
CA TRP A 70 2.74 25.58 -1.74
C TRP A 70 2.58 24.89 -3.10
N ASP A 71 3.18 23.71 -3.32
CA ASP A 71 2.99 22.93 -4.55
C ASP A 71 1.65 22.18 -4.52
N GLU A 72 1.36 21.44 -3.44
CA GLU A 72 0.11 20.66 -3.33
C GLU A 72 -1.12 21.57 -3.34
N TYR A 73 -1.09 22.65 -2.57
CA TYR A 73 -2.23 23.57 -2.42
C TYR A 73 -2.14 24.80 -3.32
N HIS A 74 -1.15 24.86 -4.22
CA HIS A 74 -0.97 25.93 -5.20
C HIS A 74 -0.96 27.33 -4.56
N ILE A 75 -0.32 27.46 -3.40
CA ILE A 75 -0.27 28.72 -2.63
C ILE A 75 0.75 29.65 -3.32
N PRO A 76 0.32 30.82 -3.81
CA PRO A 76 1.23 31.78 -4.44
C PRO A 76 2.26 32.30 -3.44
N ASP A 77 3.47 32.57 -3.93
CA ASP A 77 4.46 33.29 -3.14
C ASP A 77 3.90 34.67 -2.74
N GLU A 78 4.31 35.18 -1.58
CA GLU A 78 3.80 36.43 -1.00
C GLU A 78 2.31 36.43 -0.60
N ALA A 79 1.61 35.29 -0.65
CA ALA A 79 0.21 35.18 -0.22
C ALA A 79 -0.01 35.60 1.24
N SER A 80 -1.18 36.14 1.57
CA SER A 80 -1.53 36.41 2.97
C SER A 80 -1.97 35.12 3.65
N ILE A 81 -1.20 34.68 4.64
CA ILE A 81 -1.39 33.41 5.34
C ILE A 81 -1.91 33.71 6.74
N PHE A 82 -3.03 33.09 7.08
CA PHE A 82 -3.62 33.12 8.41
C PHE A 82 -2.92 32.09 9.31
N ILE A 83 -2.67 32.47 10.56
CA ILE A 83 -2.13 31.58 11.59
C ILE A 83 -2.91 31.75 12.88
N ASP A 84 -3.30 30.64 13.50
CA ASP A 84 -3.83 30.62 14.88
C ASP A 84 -3.34 29.42 15.67
N ILE A 85 -3.44 29.49 16.99
CA ILE A 85 -3.11 28.38 17.88
C ILE A 85 -4.32 27.44 17.95
N PRO A 86 -4.16 26.15 17.63
CA PRO A 86 -5.26 25.20 17.69
C PRO A 86 -5.76 25.04 19.13
N GLN A 87 -7.08 24.91 19.27
CA GLN A 87 -7.65 24.48 20.55
C GLN A 87 -7.17 23.07 20.89
N VAL A 88 -6.88 22.85 22.18
CA VAL A 88 -6.49 21.54 22.72
C VAL A 88 -7.50 20.49 22.30
N SER A 89 -7.01 19.40 21.71
CA SER A 89 -7.86 18.33 21.22
C SER A 89 -8.41 17.49 22.39
N GLN A 90 -9.70 17.15 22.31
CA GLN A 90 -10.34 16.18 23.20
C GLN A 90 -9.76 14.76 23.04
N SER A 91 -9.14 14.48 21.88
CA SER A 91 -8.46 13.21 21.60
C SER A 91 -7.31 12.93 22.56
N LEU A 92 -6.67 13.97 23.14
CA LEU A 92 -5.62 13.78 24.14
C LEU A 92 -6.16 13.16 25.44
N GLU A 93 -7.34 13.61 25.88
CA GLU A 93 -8.02 13.04 27.04
C GLU A 93 -8.42 11.58 26.77
N ALA A 94 -8.95 11.31 25.58
CA ALA A 94 -9.28 9.96 25.15
C ALA A 94 -8.05 9.03 25.09
N ILE A 95 -6.95 9.47 24.49
CA ILE A 95 -5.69 8.69 24.47
C ILE A 95 -5.21 8.41 25.90
N SER A 96 -5.28 9.40 26.80
CA SER A 96 -4.94 9.23 28.22
C SER A 96 -5.86 8.20 28.90
N LYS A 97 -7.18 8.28 28.71
CA LYS A 97 -8.15 7.28 29.22
C LYS A 97 -7.77 5.87 28.77
N LYS A 98 -7.46 5.70 27.49
CA LYS A 98 -7.09 4.38 26.94
C LYS A 98 -5.78 3.85 27.52
N LEU A 99 -4.76 4.70 27.65
CA LEU A 99 -3.49 4.33 28.30
C LEU A 99 -3.69 3.89 29.76
N LEU A 100 -4.69 4.45 30.45
CA LEU A 100 -5.07 4.06 31.81
C LEU A 100 -5.99 2.82 31.86
N GLY A 101 -6.20 2.14 30.72
CA GLY A 101 -6.97 0.89 30.62
C GLY A 101 -8.49 1.08 30.54
N GLN A 102 -8.98 2.30 30.32
CA GLN A 102 -10.41 2.56 30.16
C GLN A 102 -10.84 2.32 28.70
N PRO A 103 -12.04 1.78 28.46
CA PRO A 103 -12.58 1.67 27.12
C PRO A 103 -12.92 3.04 26.55
N LEU A 104 -12.80 3.20 25.23
CA LEU A 104 -13.18 4.42 24.53
C LEU A 104 -14.61 4.35 23.99
N ALA A 105 -15.31 5.48 24.05
CA ALA A 105 -16.61 5.64 23.41
C ALA A 105 -16.47 5.85 21.91
N LYS A 106 -17.62 5.86 21.21
CA LYS A 106 -17.69 6.17 19.78
C LYS A 106 -17.06 7.54 19.48
N GLU A 107 -17.49 8.60 20.18
CA GLU A 107 -17.03 9.96 19.91
C GLU A 107 -15.52 10.09 20.12
N ASP A 108 -14.96 9.41 21.13
CA ASP A 108 -13.51 9.40 21.39
C ASP A 108 -12.74 8.88 20.17
N LEU A 109 -13.17 7.74 19.62
CA LEU A 109 -12.48 7.07 18.51
C LEU A 109 -12.66 7.81 17.20
N GLU A 110 -13.86 8.32 16.91
CA GLU A 110 -14.12 9.14 15.71
C GLU A 110 -13.27 10.43 15.76
N ASN A 111 -13.19 11.10 16.92
CA ASN A 111 -12.37 12.30 17.09
C ASN A 111 -10.87 12.01 17.00
N ILE A 112 -10.37 10.93 17.62
CA ILE A 112 -8.96 10.53 17.50
C ILE A 112 -8.62 10.33 16.01
N MET A 113 -9.43 9.58 15.26
CA MET A 113 -9.15 9.34 13.84
C MET A 113 -9.16 10.63 13.02
N LYS A 114 -10.13 11.52 13.27
CA LYS A 114 -10.19 12.84 12.61
C LYS A 114 -8.97 13.71 12.93
N ASP A 115 -8.57 13.78 14.20
CA ASP A 115 -7.46 14.62 14.63
C ASP A 115 -6.10 14.08 14.18
N ILE A 116 -5.94 12.75 14.10
CA ILE A 116 -4.77 12.13 13.47
C ILE A 116 -4.76 12.40 11.97
N GLY A 117 -5.89 12.16 11.28
CA GLY A 117 -5.99 12.32 9.83
C GLY A 117 -5.79 13.75 9.34
N SER A 118 -6.24 14.74 10.12
CA SER A 118 -6.01 16.17 9.85
C SER A 118 -4.63 16.66 10.29
N ARG A 119 -3.82 15.81 10.94
CA ARG A 119 -2.52 16.16 11.55
C ARG A 119 -2.63 17.18 12.69
N LYS A 120 -3.81 17.31 13.31
CA LYS A 120 -3.98 18.10 14.52
C LYS A 120 -3.13 17.53 15.66
N LEU A 121 -3.07 16.20 15.78
CA LEU A 121 -2.18 15.52 16.71
C LEU A 121 -0.75 15.43 16.16
N ARG A 122 0.22 15.70 17.03
CA ARG A 122 1.65 15.59 16.75
C ARG A 122 2.08 14.14 16.72
N GLU A 123 3.21 13.88 16.07
CA GLU A 123 3.80 12.54 15.98
C GLU A 123 3.96 11.86 17.35
N THR A 124 4.31 12.64 18.39
CA THR A 124 4.44 12.15 19.78
C THR A 124 3.12 11.65 20.36
N GLU A 125 2.02 12.38 20.11
CA GLU A 125 0.67 12.03 20.57
C GLU A 125 0.13 10.82 19.80
N VAL A 126 0.41 10.77 18.49
CA VAL A 126 0.13 9.59 17.66
C VAL A 126 0.91 8.38 18.16
N ALA A 127 2.18 8.52 18.54
CA ALA A 127 2.97 7.43 19.10
C ALA A 127 2.39 6.90 20.42
N PHE A 128 1.90 7.79 21.30
CA PHE A 128 1.14 7.36 22.49
C PHE A 128 -0.13 6.59 22.10
N PHE A 129 -0.89 7.07 21.12
CA PHE A 129 -2.05 6.32 20.62
C PHE A 129 -1.67 4.95 20.06
N VAL A 130 -0.62 4.85 19.23
CA VAL A 130 -0.10 3.58 18.70
C VAL A 130 0.26 2.62 19.82
N SER A 131 0.84 3.12 20.92
CA SER A 131 1.17 2.27 22.07
C SER A 131 -0.06 1.58 22.69
N THR A 132 -1.25 2.17 22.57
CA THR A 132 -2.49 1.59 23.13
C THR A 132 -2.99 0.33 22.42
N PHE A 133 -2.52 0.06 21.21
CA PHE A 133 -2.75 -1.23 20.54
C PHE A 133 -2.05 -2.38 21.29
N PHE A 134 -1.01 -2.08 22.08
CA PHE A 134 -0.24 -3.06 22.82
C PHE A 134 -0.71 -3.11 24.28
N ASN A 135 -1.48 -4.15 24.62
CA ASN A 135 -1.91 -4.51 25.97
C ASN A 135 -2.69 -3.43 26.76
N PRO A 136 -4.03 -3.56 26.92
CA PRO A 136 -4.87 -4.70 26.55
C PRO A 136 -5.33 -4.70 25.08
N GLY A 137 -4.95 -3.69 24.28
CA GLY A 137 -5.51 -3.48 22.95
C GLY A 137 -6.95 -2.96 23.00
N PHE A 138 -7.70 -3.17 21.93
CA PHE A 138 -9.08 -2.69 21.77
C PHE A 138 -10.09 -3.83 21.75
N ASN A 139 -11.26 -3.61 22.34
CA ASN A 139 -12.38 -4.54 22.24
C ASN A 139 -13.09 -4.42 20.88
N GLU A 140 -14.04 -5.31 20.60
CA GLU A 140 -14.70 -5.39 19.28
C GLU A 140 -15.57 -4.19 18.92
N GLU A 141 -16.08 -3.47 19.91
CA GLU A 141 -16.85 -2.25 19.72
C GLU A 141 -15.92 -1.08 19.42
N GLU A 142 -14.81 -0.96 20.17
CA GLU A 142 -13.77 0.02 19.89
C GLU A 142 -13.17 -0.17 18.48
N ILE A 143 -12.88 -1.40 18.07
CA ILE A 143 -12.39 -1.68 16.70
C ILE A 143 -13.40 -1.26 15.63
N TYR A 144 -14.69 -1.47 15.88
CA TYR A 144 -15.73 -1.03 14.94
C TYR A 144 -15.76 0.50 14.80
N TRP A 145 -15.84 1.23 15.93
CA TRP A 145 -15.89 2.70 15.89
C TRP A 145 -14.59 3.32 15.39
N MET A 146 -13.44 2.74 15.72
CA MET A 146 -12.16 3.16 15.17
C MET A 146 -12.10 2.98 13.65
N THR A 147 -12.56 1.83 13.14
CA THR A 147 -12.59 1.56 11.70
C THR A 147 -13.52 2.53 10.98
N LYS A 148 -14.68 2.80 11.58
CA LYS A 148 -15.64 3.76 11.03
C LYS A 148 -15.05 5.18 11.01
N GLY A 149 -14.52 5.65 12.14
CA GLY A 149 -13.88 6.96 12.24
C GLY A 149 -12.71 7.12 11.27
N MET A 150 -11.89 6.09 11.08
CA MET A 150 -10.79 6.09 10.11
C MET A 150 -11.28 6.11 8.66
N ALA A 151 -12.40 5.45 8.36
CA ALA A 151 -13.00 5.50 7.02
C ALA A 151 -13.57 6.90 6.70
N GLU A 152 -14.14 7.55 7.71
CA GLU A 152 -14.81 8.86 7.60
C GLU A 152 -13.84 10.05 7.79
N SER A 153 -12.59 9.81 8.19
CA SER A 153 -11.60 10.88 8.46
C SER A 153 -11.02 11.55 7.21
N GLY A 154 -11.42 11.15 6.01
CA GLY A 154 -10.87 11.66 4.75
C GLY A 154 -11.85 11.53 3.60
N ASP A 155 -11.33 11.51 2.39
CA ASP A 155 -12.12 11.36 1.18
C ASP A 155 -12.82 10.01 1.11
N SER A 156 -14.08 10.05 0.66
CA SER A 156 -14.82 8.87 0.24
C SER A 156 -15.03 8.86 -1.27
N MET A 157 -14.98 7.66 -1.85
CA MET A 157 -15.32 7.38 -3.24
C MET A 157 -16.33 6.23 -3.28
N ASP A 158 -17.59 6.53 -3.61
CA ASP A 158 -18.58 5.50 -3.89
C ASP A 158 -18.61 5.15 -5.39
N PHE A 159 -18.45 3.87 -5.70
CA PHE A 159 -18.52 3.33 -7.08
C PHE A 159 -19.80 2.50 -7.32
N LYS A 160 -20.68 2.38 -6.34
CA LYS A 160 -22.00 1.74 -6.54
C LYS A 160 -22.79 2.53 -7.57
N ASN A 161 -23.41 1.83 -8.51
CA ASN A 161 -24.16 2.43 -9.62
C ASN A 161 -23.35 3.40 -10.49
N ILE A 162 -22.01 3.31 -10.48
CA ILE A 162 -21.16 4.09 -11.41
C ILE A 162 -21.48 3.75 -12.88
N ARG A 163 -21.98 2.54 -13.10
CA ARG A 163 -22.66 2.09 -14.31
C ARG A 163 -24.06 1.66 -13.94
N GLU A 164 -25.02 1.97 -14.80
CA GLU A 164 -26.43 1.72 -14.55
C GLU A 164 -26.68 0.24 -14.24
N GLY A 165 -27.28 -0.04 -13.07
CA GLY A 165 -27.58 -1.39 -12.60
C GLY A 165 -26.40 -2.17 -11.98
N GLU A 166 -25.21 -1.57 -11.86
CA GLU A 166 -24.04 -2.22 -11.24
C GLU A 166 -23.84 -1.77 -9.78
N GLU A 167 -24.50 -2.47 -8.86
CA GLU A 167 -24.35 -2.24 -7.41
C GLU A 167 -23.15 -2.98 -6.79
N ILE A 168 -22.61 -3.99 -7.50
CA ILE A 168 -21.50 -4.82 -7.00
C ILE A 168 -20.17 -4.15 -7.32
N VAL A 169 -19.54 -3.61 -6.27
CA VAL A 169 -18.14 -3.16 -6.28
C VAL A 169 -17.29 -4.21 -5.59
N ALA A 170 -16.39 -4.85 -6.34
CA ALA A 170 -15.52 -5.91 -5.87
C ALA A 170 -14.09 -5.42 -5.68
N ASP A 171 -13.35 -6.02 -4.73
CA ASP A 171 -11.93 -5.76 -4.55
C ASP A 171 -11.16 -7.00 -4.08
N LYS A 172 -9.83 -6.95 -4.21
CA LYS A 172 -8.90 -7.91 -3.62
C LYS A 172 -7.82 -7.17 -2.83
N HIS A 173 -7.58 -7.62 -1.61
CA HIS A 173 -6.47 -7.16 -0.79
C HIS A 173 -5.57 -8.33 -0.37
N SER A 174 -4.29 -8.08 -0.12
CA SER A 174 -3.35 -9.09 0.42
C SER A 174 -2.64 -8.47 1.61
N ILE A 175 -2.54 -9.18 2.72
CA ILE A 175 -1.84 -8.69 3.92
C ILE A 175 -0.33 -8.48 3.70
N GLY A 176 0.22 -8.89 2.55
CA GLY A 176 1.59 -8.59 2.18
C GLY A 176 2.58 -9.71 2.54
N GLY A 177 3.86 -9.35 2.68
CA GLY A 177 4.90 -10.24 3.21
C GLY A 177 5.47 -11.33 2.28
N VAL A 178 5.13 -11.37 0.99
CA VAL A 178 5.71 -12.36 0.04
C VAL A 178 6.24 -11.61 -1.18
N ALA A 179 7.36 -12.05 -1.72
CA ALA A 179 7.94 -11.49 -2.94
C ALA A 179 7.34 -12.13 -4.21
N GLY A 180 7.52 -11.50 -5.38
CA GLY A 180 7.04 -12.03 -6.66
C GLY A 180 5.51 -11.96 -6.81
N LYS A 181 4.89 -10.88 -6.35
CA LYS A 181 3.43 -10.71 -6.29
C LYS A 181 2.90 -10.02 -7.56
N ALA A 182 2.98 -10.72 -8.68
CA ALA A 182 2.34 -10.31 -9.93
C ALA A 182 0.82 -10.66 -10.01
N ILE A 183 0.16 -10.83 -8.85
CA ILE A 183 -1.25 -11.25 -8.75
C ILE A 183 -2.19 -10.15 -9.23
N THR A 184 -2.15 -8.97 -8.59
CA THR A 184 -3.12 -7.89 -8.84
C THR A 184 -3.13 -7.42 -10.30
N PRO A 185 -1.97 -7.16 -10.96
CA PRO A 185 -1.97 -6.74 -12.37
C PRO A 185 -2.66 -7.73 -13.31
N THR A 186 -2.71 -9.01 -12.96
CA THR A 186 -3.37 -10.06 -13.75
C THR A 186 -4.83 -10.27 -13.32
N LEU A 187 -5.11 -10.24 -12.01
CA LEU A 187 -6.41 -10.53 -11.43
C LEU A 187 -7.46 -9.46 -11.77
N ILE A 188 -7.12 -8.18 -11.64
CA ILE A 188 -8.10 -7.10 -11.85
C ILE A 188 -8.67 -7.12 -13.29
N PRO A 189 -7.86 -7.22 -14.36
CA PRO A 189 -8.40 -7.32 -15.71
C PRO A 189 -9.28 -8.56 -15.95
N ILE A 190 -9.01 -9.69 -15.28
CA ILE A 190 -9.86 -10.88 -15.35
C ILE A 190 -11.24 -10.56 -14.75
N LEU A 191 -11.27 -9.98 -13.55
CA LEU A 191 -12.52 -9.64 -12.85
C LEU A 191 -13.35 -8.62 -13.65
N VAL A 192 -12.71 -7.57 -14.17
CA VAL A 192 -13.38 -6.54 -14.96
C VAL A 192 -13.90 -7.10 -16.29
N SER A 193 -13.15 -8.00 -16.93
CA SER A 193 -13.61 -8.70 -18.14
C SER A 193 -14.80 -9.63 -17.85
N GLY A 194 -14.90 -10.16 -16.63
CA GLY A 194 -16.06 -10.91 -16.16
C GLY A 194 -17.23 -10.03 -15.70
N GLY A 195 -17.17 -8.71 -15.93
CA GLY A 195 -18.25 -7.76 -15.68
C GLY A 195 -18.38 -7.32 -14.22
N LEU A 196 -17.29 -7.29 -13.45
CA LEU A 196 -17.25 -6.68 -12.12
C LEU A 196 -16.68 -5.26 -12.18
N ILE A 197 -17.16 -4.40 -11.27
CA ILE A 197 -16.55 -3.09 -11.00
C ILE A 197 -15.44 -3.27 -9.97
N VAL A 198 -14.21 -2.89 -10.33
CA VAL A 198 -13.02 -3.17 -9.51
C VAL A 198 -12.08 -1.96 -9.40
N PRO A 199 -12.37 -1.01 -8.50
CA PRO A 199 -11.47 0.09 -8.16
C PRO A 199 -10.42 -0.41 -7.15
N ASN A 200 -9.31 -0.98 -7.63
CA ASN A 200 -8.29 -1.54 -6.76
C ASN A 200 -7.28 -0.47 -6.31
N THR A 201 -7.25 -0.22 -5.01
CA THR A 201 -6.16 0.53 -4.35
C THR A 201 -5.04 -0.40 -3.92
N SER A 202 -3.82 0.03 -4.22
CA SER A 202 -2.59 -0.62 -3.77
C SER A 202 -1.61 0.38 -3.16
N THR A 203 -0.66 -0.14 -2.38
CA THR A 203 0.45 0.65 -1.80
C THR A 203 1.76 0.37 -2.52
N ARG A 204 2.71 1.29 -2.38
CA ARG A 204 4.13 1.05 -2.70
C ARG A 204 4.75 0.08 -1.70
N ALA A 205 5.93 -0.43 -2.05
CA ALA A 205 6.69 -1.33 -1.17
C ALA A 205 7.02 -0.65 0.17
N ILE A 206 6.59 -1.26 1.28
CA ILE A 206 7.04 -0.90 2.64
C ILE A 206 8.09 -1.91 3.12
N THR A 207 7.71 -3.18 3.16
CA THR A 207 8.56 -4.31 3.60
C THR A 207 8.87 -5.30 2.48
N SER A 208 8.31 -5.10 1.29
CA SER A 208 8.51 -5.94 0.10
C SER A 208 9.64 -5.39 -0.80
N PRO A 209 10.10 -6.16 -1.81
CA PRO A 209 11.07 -5.67 -2.79
C PRO A 209 10.40 -4.78 -3.84
N ALA A 210 9.14 -5.07 -4.19
CA ALA A 210 8.26 -4.23 -4.99
C ALA A 210 6.84 -4.30 -4.41
N GLY A 211 6.13 -3.17 -4.41
CA GLY A 211 4.70 -3.12 -4.15
C GLY A 211 3.93 -3.22 -5.46
N THR A 212 2.65 -3.56 -5.42
CA THR A 212 1.80 -3.62 -6.63
C THR A 212 1.85 -2.32 -7.42
N THR A 213 1.85 -1.18 -6.73
CA THR A 213 1.99 0.14 -7.34
C THR A 213 3.31 0.29 -8.10
N ASP A 214 4.43 -0.15 -7.52
CA ASP A 214 5.75 -0.07 -8.17
C ASP A 214 5.82 -0.95 -9.42
N ILE A 215 5.15 -2.11 -9.39
CA ILE A 215 5.04 -3.06 -10.51
C ILE A 215 4.21 -2.44 -11.66
N LEU A 216 3.05 -1.87 -11.37
CA LEU A 216 2.16 -1.25 -12.37
C LEU A 216 2.79 -0.01 -13.00
N GLU A 217 3.52 0.78 -12.22
CA GLU A 217 4.20 2.01 -12.66
C GLU A 217 5.29 1.78 -13.71
N VAL A 218 5.63 0.52 -14.02
CA VAL A 218 6.50 0.20 -15.14
C VAL A 218 5.81 0.47 -16.48
N VAL A 219 4.48 0.29 -16.55
CA VAL A 219 3.72 0.31 -17.81
C VAL A 219 2.54 1.29 -17.83
N MET A 220 2.14 1.84 -16.69
CA MET A 220 1.04 2.82 -16.61
C MET A 220 1.23 3.82 -15.46
N PRO A 221 0.65 5.04 -15.53
CA PRO A 221 0.55 5.93 -14.38
C PRO A 221 -0.32 5.34 -13.27
N VAL A 222 0.11 5.54 -12.02
CA VAL A 222 -0.56 4.99 -10.82
C VAL A 222 -0.96 6.06 -9.80
N ALA A 223 -0.26 7.20 -9.79
CA ALA A 223 -0.67 8.37 -9.01
C ALA A 223 -1.71 9.13 -9.82
N LEU A 224 -2.97 9.08 -9.39
CA LEU A 224 -4.12 9.63 -10.10
C LEU A 224 -4.92 10.52 -9.16
N THR A 225 -5.57 11.54 -9.72
CA THR A 225 -6.56 12.34 -8.99
C THR A 225 -7.86 11.55 -8.80
N LYS A 226 -8.67 11.96 -7.82
CA LYS A 226 -9.98 11.36 -7.53
C LYS A 226 -10.87 11.28 -8.79
N ASP A 227 -10.96 12.38 -9.52
CA ASP A 227 -11.73 12.47 -10.77
C ASP A 227 -11.23 11.49 -11.82
N LYS A 228 -9.91 11.40 -11.98
CA LYS A 228 -9.31 10.50 -12.97
C LYS A 228 -9.57 9.03 -12.64
N VAL A 229 -9.55 8.66 -11.37
CA VAL A 229 -9.94 7.32 -10.91
C VAL A 229 -11.41 7.06 -11.24
N TYR A 230 -12.31 7.99 -10.91
CA TYR A 230 -13.73 7.88 -11.22
C TYR A 230 -14.00 7.69 -12.72
N GLU A 231 -13.41 8.53 -13.56
CA GLU A 231 -13.52 8.44 -15.02
C GLU A 231 -13.02 7.09 -15.54
N THR A 232 -11.88 6.63 -15.03
CA THR A 232 -11.28 5.36 -15.42
C THR A 232 -12.21 4.20 -15.10
N VAL A 233 -12.71 4.11 -13.87
CA VAL A 233 -13.62 3.04 -13.44
C VAL A 233 -14.93 3.10 -14.23
N LYS A 234 -15.52 4.29 -14.42
CA LYS A 234 -16.72 4.48 -15.23
C LYS A 234 -16.50 3.97 -16.66
N LYS A 235 -15.37 4.29 -17.28
CA LYS A 235 -15.05 3.94 -18.67
C LYS A 235 -14.72 2.45 -18.87
N THR A 236 -13.94 1.84 -17.98
CA THR A 236 -13.37 0.50 -18.23
C THR A 236 -13.96 -0.59 -17.36
N GLY A 237 -14.49 -0.23 -16.18
CA GLY A 237 -14.97 -1.11 -15.12
C GLY A 237 -13.92 -1.34 -14.03
N GLY A 238 -12.70 -0.84 -14.17
CA GLY A 238 -11.70 -0.97 -13.12
C GLY A 238 -10.54 0.01 -13.21
N CYS A 239 -9.84 0.15 -12.11
CA CYS A 239 -8.67 1.02 -11.99
C CYS A 239 -7.70 0.38 -11.00
N MET A 240 -6.41 0.52 -11.26
CA MET A 240 -5.33 0.01 -10.40
C MET A 240 -4.39 1.18 -10.10
N PHE A 241 -4.55 1.77 -8.92
CA PHE A 241 -3.94 3.04 -8.58
C PHE A 241 -3.30 3.02 -7.19
N TRP A 242 -2.44 4.01 -6.95
CA TRP A 242 -1.77 4.20 -5.68
C TRP A 242 -2.72 4.90 -4.70
N GLY A 243 -3.04 4.24 -3.58
CA GLY A 243 -3.91 4.85 -2.57
C GLY A 243 -3.33 6.11 -1.95
N GLY A 244 -2.00 6.22 -1.85
CA GLY A 244 -1.33 7.36 -1.20
C GLY A 244 -1.34 8.66 -2.00
N SER A 245 -1.83 8.66 -3.25
CA SER A 245 -2.08 9.91 -3.99
C SER A 245 -3.45 10.50 -3.71
N LEU A 246 -4.25 9.87 -2.85
CA LEU A 246 -5.58 10.32 -2.46
C LEU A 246 -5.66 10.36 -0.94
N GLN A 247 -6.46 11.28 -0.39
CA GLN A 247 -6.69 11.38 1.05
C GLN A 247 -7.70 10.33 1.54
N LEU A 248 -7.54 9.07 1.13
CA LEU A 248 -8.40 7.94 1.54
C LEU A 248 -7.95 7.41 2.91
N SER A 249 -8.72 7.71 3.97
CA SER A 249 -8.39 7.32 5.35
C SER A 249 -7.01 7.83 5.81
N PRO A 250 -6.75 9.15 5.80
CA PRO A 250 -5.43 9.75 6.03
C PRO A 250 -4.85 9.42 7.41
N ALA A 251 -5.71 9.14 8.40
CA ALA A 251 -5.28 8.70 9.73
C ALA A 251 -4.44 7.42 9.68
N ASP A 252 -4.74 6.53 8.73
CA ASP A 252 -3.97 5.29 8.55
C ASP A 252 -2.52 5.57 8.16
N ASP A 253 -2.33 6.47 7.20
CA ASP A 253 -1.00 6.77 6.64
C ASP A 253 -0.12 7.49 7.68
N VAL A 254 -0.71 8.40 8.48
CA VAL A 254 -0.03 9.05 9.61
C VAL A 254 0.42 8.00 10.64
N ILE A 255 -0.46 7.08 11.03
CA ILE A 255 -0.10 6.03 11.99
C ILE A 255 1.01 5.11 11.43
N ILE A 256 0.91 4.71 10.16
CA ILE A 256 1.91 3.85 9.51
C ILE A 256 3.29 4.51 9.50
N ASN A 257 3.37 5.83 9.33
CA ASN A 257 4.65 6.55 9.36
C ASN A 257 5.33 6.45 10.73
N VAL A 258 4.56 6.58 11.81
CA VAL A 258 5.06 6.41 13.19
C VAL A 258 5.52 4.97 13.47
N GLU A 259 4.73 3.98 13.04
CA GLU A 259 5.05 2.55 13.22
C GLU A 259 6.33 2.11 12.48
N ARG A 260 6.61 2.74 11.32
CA ARG A 260 7.72 2.38 10.43
C ARG A 260 9.07 2.40 11.13
N SER A 261 9.27 3.34 12.06
CA SER A 261 10.52 3.51 12.81
C SER A 261 10.82 2.30 13.71
N LEU A 262 9.80 1.68 14.29
CA LEU A 262 9.95 0.54 15.20
C LEU A 262 9.82 -0.82 14.49
N ARG A 263 9.33 -0.84 13.23
CA ARG A 263 9.01 -2.07 12.49
C ARG A 263 8.03 -2.98 13.24
N ILE A 264 7.17 -2.38 14.06
CA ILE A 264 6.11 -3.08 14.78
C ILE A 264 4.82 -2.85 14.01
N GLN A 265 4.01 -3.88 13.86
CA GLN A 265 2.69 -3.76 13.27
C GLN A 265 1.72 -4.68 14.00
N GLU A 266 0.79 -4.09 14.75
CA GLU A 266 -0.18 -4.83 15.54
C GLU A 266 -1.35 -5.32 14.64
N PHE A 267 -1.92 -6.48 14.95
CA PHE A 267 -2.92 -7.13 14.11
C PHE A 267 -4.23 -6.34 14.02
N GLN A 268 -4.76 -5.86 15.14
CA GLN A 268 -5.97 -5.03 15.16
C GLN A 268 -5.77 -3.75 14.34
N LYS A 269 -4.58 -3.13 14.39
CA LYS A 269 -4.27 -1.98 13.53
C LYS A 269 -4.31 -2.33 12.03
N VAL A 270 -3.75 -3.48 11.63
CA VAL A 270 -3.80 -3.97 10.24
C VAL A 270 -5.24 -4.19 9.80
N LEU A 271 -6.05 -4.77 10.67
CA LEU A 271 -7.46 -5.02 10.43
C LEU A 271 -8.22 -3.69 10.20
N VAL A 272 -8.09 -2.73 11.12
CA VAL A 272 -8.72 -1.39 11.05
C VAL A 272 -8.30 -0.67 9.77
N SER A 273 -6.99 -0.60 9.49
CA SER A 273 -6.40 0.02 8.30
C SER A 273 -7.02 -0.50 7.00
N ILE A 274 -7.02 -1.83 6.84
CA ILE A 274 -7.48 -2.46 5.61
C ILE A 274 -8.97 -2.26 5.46
N VAL A 275 -9.77 -2.47 6.51
CA VAL A 275 -11.22 -2.36 6.40
C VAL A 275 -11.66 -0.91 6.16
N ALA A 276 -11.06 0.07 6.84
CA ALA A 276 -11.37 1.48 6.68
C ALA A 276 -11.20 1.96 5.23
N LYS A 277 -10.06 1.61 4.60
CA LYS A 277 -9.78 1.91 3.19
C LYS A 277 -10.76 1.29 2.20
N LYS A 278 -11.45 0.21 2.58
CA LYS A 278 -12.44 -0.46 1.70
C LYS A 278 -13.83 0.11 1.91
N ILE A 279 -14.15 0.57 3.12
CA ILE A 279 -15.36 1.33 3.40
C ILE A 279 -15.34 2.66 2.65
N SER A 280 -14.22 3.40 2.73
CA SER A 280 -14.09 4.71 2.05
C SER A 280 -14.20 4.59 0.52
N MET A 281 -13.98 3.40 -0.04
CA MET A 281 -14.13 3.11 -1.48
C MET A 281 -15.47 2.47 -1.85
N GLY A 282 -16.44 2.39 -0.94
CA GLY A 282 -17.76 1.81 -1.22
C GLY A 282 -17.72 0.33 -1.67
N ILE A 283 -16.70 -0.43 -1.25
CA ILE A 283 -16.55 -1.84 -1.63
C ILE A 283 -17.68 -2.67 -1.02
N THR A 284 -18.29 -3.54 -1.83
CA THR A 284 -19.39 -4.42 -1.40
C THR A 284 -18.97 -5.88 -1.24
N HIS A 285 -17.97 -6.31 -2.00
CA HIS A 285 -17.45 -7.67 -2.02
C HIS A 285 -15.93 -7.63 -2.01
N ILE A 286 -15.29 -8.35 -1.09
CA ILE A 286 -13.83 -8.38 -1.00
C ILE A 286 -13.29 -9.79 -0.81
N LEU A 287 -12.13 -10.04 -1.42
CA LEU A 287 -11.29 -11.19 -1.13
C LEU A 287 -10.02 -10.75 -0.40
N ILE A 288 -9.78 -11.31 0.79
CA ILE A 288 -8.54 -11.11 1.55
C ILE A 288 -7.59 -12.30 1.34
N ASP A 289 -6.46 -12.04 0.72
CA ASP A 289 -5.35 -12.97 0.56
C ASP A 289 -4.47 -12.99 1.82
N LEU A 290 -4.41 -14.16 2.46
CA LEU A 290 -3.69 -14.43 3.70
C LEU A 290 -2.54 -15.44 3.44
N PRO A 291 -1.45 -15.01 2.78
CA PRO A 291 -0.27 -15.83 2.68
C PRO A 291 0.40 -15.97 4.05
N TYR A 292 0.84 -17.18 4.37
CA TYR A 292 1.48 -17.48 5.64
C TYR A 292 2.59 -18.51 5.50
N GLY A 293 3.51 -18.49 6.45
CA GLY A 293 4.69 -19.34 6.48
C GLY A 293 5.96 -18.54 6.71
N LYS A 294 7.08 -19.25 6.79
CA LYS A 294 8.36 -18.67 7.18
C LYS A 294 8.77 -17.51 6.26
N GLY A 295 9.13 -16.39 6.87
CA GLY A 295 9.57 -15.18 6.15
C GLY A 295 8.43 -14.40 5.50
N SER A 296 7.17 -14.76 5.80
CA SER A 296 6.01 -13.92 5.48
C SER A 296 5.59 -13.07 6.69
N LYS A 297 4.59 -12.20 6.51
CA LYS A 297 4.11 -11.34 7.60
C LYS A 297 3.45 -12.14 8.73
N VAL A 298 2.91 -13.32 8.42
CA VAL A 298 2.23 -14.19 9.38
C VAL A 298 2.81 -15.58 9.24
N GLU A 299 3.52 -16.07 10.25
CA GLU A 299 4.17 -17.38 10.15
C GLU A 299 3.29 -18.51 10.68
N ASN A 300 2.55 -18.27 11.76
CA ASN A 300 1.80 -19.28 12.49
C ASN A 300 0.40 -19.51 11.85
N PRO A 301 0.02 -20.75 11.53
CA PRO A 301 -1.34 -21.10 11.09
C PRO A 301 -2.48 -20.62 12.01
N ASP A 302 -2.23 -20.55 13.32
CA ASP A 302 -3.24 -20.11 14.29
C ASP A 302 -3.54 -18.61 14.15
N ASP A 303 -2.50 -17.79 13.94
CA ASP A 303 -2.64 -16.36 13.69
C ASP A 303 -3.42 -16.08 12.41
N VAL A 304 -3.17 -16.88 11.36
CA VAL A 304 -3.93 -16.80 10.08
C VAL A 304 -5.40 -17.13 10.30
N SER A 305 -5.68 -18.11 11.14
CA SER A 305 -7.06 -18.51 11.46
C SER A 305 -7.79 -17.44 12.26
N MET A 306 -7.09 -16.76 13.18
CA MET A 306 -7.58 -15.58 13.88
C MET A 306 -7.87 -14.44 12.89
N LEU A 307 -6.88 -14.08 12.06
CA LEU A 307 -6.97 -13.06 11.01
C LEU A 307 -8.19 -13.25 10.11
N ASP A 308 -8.38 -14.46 9.60
CA ASP A 308 -9.53 -14.81 8.77
C ASP A 308 -10.86 -14.52 9.46
N ARG A 309 -11.02 -15.00 10.71
CA ARG A 309 -12.24 -14.80 11.48
C ARG A 309 -12.51 -13.31 11.73
N GLU A 310 -11.51 -12.56 12.15
CA GLU A 310 -11.67 -11.15 12.48
C GLU A 310 -11.91 -10.27 11.25
N PHE A 311 -11.27 -10.56 10.10
CA PHE A 311 -11.59 -9.87 8.85
C PHE A 311 -13.05 -10.09 8.45
N ARG A 312 -13.50 -11.35 8.40
CA ARG A 312 -14.89 -11.67 8.04
C ARG A 312 -15.88 -11.00 8.98
N LYS A 313 -15.61 -11.06 10.28
CA LYS A 313 -16.45 -10.45 11.32
C LYS A 313 -16.54 -8.93 11.16
N LEU A 314 -15.41 -8.24 10.98
CA LEU A 314 -15.42 -6.78 10.87
C LEU A 314 -16.07 -6.31 9.57
N PHE A 315 -15.75 -6.92 8.42
CA PHE A 315 -16.41 -6.59 7.15
C PHE A 315 -17.92 -6.82 7.20
N GLN A 316 -18.37 -7.91 7.86
CA GLN A 316 -19.79 -8.19 8.04
C GLN A 316 -20.51 -7.09 8.84
N LYS A 317 -19.87 -6.50 9.86
CA LYS A 317 -20.44 -5.35 10.62
C LYS A 317 -20.69 -4.13 9.73
N PHE A 318 -19.96 -3.99 8.63
CA PHE A 318 -20.13 -2.92 7.64
C PHE A 318 -20.95 -3.36 6.41
N GLY A 319 -21.56 -4.54 6.43
CA GLY A 319 -22.36 -5.06 5.32
C GLY A 319 -21.55 -5.46 4.08
N ILE A 320 -20.23 -5.57 4.20
CA ILE A 320 -19.33 -5.97 3.11
C ILE A 320 -19.17 -7.48 3.14
N LYS A 321 -19.45 -8.16 2.02
CA LYS A 321 -19.22 -9.61 1.91
C LYS A 321 -17.72 -9.86 1.80
N CYS A 322 -17.16 -10.64 2.71
CA CYS A 322 -15.75 -10.95 2.75
C CYS A 322 -15.52 -12.46 2.59
N GLU A 323 -14.73 -12.82 1.58
CA GLU A 323 -14.09 -14.11 1.49
C GLU A 323 -12.59 -13.97 1.77
N THR A 324 -11.97 -15.08 2.18
CA THR A 324 -10.55 -15.13 2.49
C THR A 324 -9.93 -16.36 1.86
N ILE A 325 -8.67 -16.24 1.43
CA ILE A 325 -7.87 -17.35 0.92
C ILE A 325 -6.59 -17.46 1.72
N ARG A 326 -6.47 -18.55 2.47
CA ARG A 326 -5.28 -18.87 3.28
C ARG A 326 -4.30 -19.65 2.43
N ARG A 327 -3.06 -19.15 2.27
CA ARG A 327 -2.05 -19.79 1.39
C ARG A 327 -0.75 -20.06 2.14
N LEU A 328 -0.41 -21.33 2.31
CA LEU A 328 0.92 -21.70 2.81
C LEU A 328 1.97 -21.39 1.75
N VAL A 329 2.82 -20.40 2.00
CA VAL A 329 3.93 -20.02 1.14
C VAL A 329 5.24 -20.61 1.65
N LYS A 330 6.00 -21.22 0.74
CA LYS A 330 7.32 -21.81 1.03
C LYS A 330 8.46 -21.05 0.35
N GLY A 331 8.16 -19.91 -0.26
CA GLY A 331 9.05 -19.10 -1.08
C GLY A 331 8.28 -17.94 -1.71
N PRO A 332 8.82 -17.31 -2.77
CA PRO A 332 8.11 -16.27 -3.51
C PRO A 332 6.93 -16.86 -4.29
N ASP A 333 5.94 -16.03 -4.60
CA ASP A 333 4.73 -16.43 -5.36
C ASP A 333 5.06 -16.69 -6.85
N GLY A 334 5.97 -15.88 -7.41
CA GLY A 334 6.51 -16.01 -8.75
C GLY A 334 8.01 -16.29 -8.74
N ARG A 335 8.56 -16.55 -9.94
CA ARG A 335 10.01 -16.74 -10.10
C ARG A 335 10.76 -15.44 -10.30
N SER A 336 10.07 -14.30 -10.40
CA SER A 336 10.65 -13.01 -10.72
C SER A 336 10.37 -12.04 -9.58
N ILE A 337 11.39 -11.28 -9.17
CA ILE A 337 11.31 -10.34 -8.05
C ILE A 337 11.86 -8.99 -8.50
N GLY A 338 11.10 -7.93 -8.22
CA GLY A 338 11.43 -6.56 -8.62
C GLY A 338 10.43 -6.02 -9.66
N PRO A 339 10.29 -4.68 -9.79
CA PRO A 339 9.20 -4.08 -10.56
C PRO A 339 9.11 -4.57 -12.02
N ASN A 340 10.19 -4.44 -12.80
CA ASN A 340 10.21 -4.89 -14.20
C ASN A 340 9.98 -6.39 -14.32
N ALA A 341 10.64 -7.16 -13.44
CA ALA A 341 10.60 -8.61 -13.50
C ALA A 341 9.20 -9.16 -13.19
N GLU A 342 8.50 -8.57 -12.21
CA GLU A 342 7.15 -8.94 -11.79
C GLU A 342 6.08 -8.50 -12.79
N ILE A 343 6.13 -7.28 -13.34
CA ILE A 343 5.14 -6.86 -14.35
C ILE A 343 5.28 -7.71 -15.62
N ARG A 344 6.50 -8.09 -15.98
CA ARG A 344 6.77 -9.00 -17.10
C ARG A 344 6.16 -10.37 -16.86
N GLU A 345 6.18 -10.86 -15.62
CA GLU A 345 5.54 -12.13 -15.25
C GLU A 345 4.01 -12.04 -15.34
N ALA A 346 3.41 -10.93 -14.91
CA ALA A 346 1.98 -10.66 -15.11
C ALA A 346 1.60 -10.63 -16.60
N LEU A 347 2.34 -9.87 -17.42
CA LEU A 347 2.10 -9.78 -18.86
C LEU A 347 2.27 -11.13 -19.55
N ARG A 348 3.27 -11.95 -19.19
CA ARG A 348 3.39 -13.32 -19.73
C ARG A 348 2.15 -14.17 -19.47
N ILE A 349 1.53 -14.02 -18.31
CA ILE A 349 0.29 -14.74 -17.99
C ILE A 349 -0.87 -14.25 -18.87
N LEU A 350 -1.03 -12.92 -18.99
CA LEU A 350 -2.06 -12.28 -19.82
C LEU A 350 -1.88 -12.58 -21.33
N GLU A 351 -0.65 -12.57 -21.82
CA GLU A 351 -0.27 -12.87 -23.21
C GLU A 351 -0.39 -14.35 -23.58
N ARG A 352 -0.54 -15.22 -22.56
CA ARG A 352 -0.47 -16.69 -22.68
C ARG A 352 0.89 -17.17 -23.20
N ALA A 353 1.98 -16.52 -22.78
CA ALA A 353 3.33 -16.94 -23.12
C ALA A 353 3.61 -18.38 -22.66
N GLU A 354 4.43 -19.12 -23.41
CA GLU A 354 4.77 -20.51 -23.09
C GLU A 354 5.52 -20.63 -21.77
N ASN A 355 6.40 -19.67 -21.47
CA ASN A 355 7.25 -19.64 -20.28
C ASN A 355 6.63 -18.89 -19.07
N ARG A 356 5.31 -18.73 -19.05
CA ARG A 356 4.58 -18.09 -17.93
C ARG A 356 4.58 -18.99 -16.67
N CYS A 357 4.40 -18.38 -15.50
CA CYS A 357 4.32 -19.12 -14.24
C CYS A 357 2.92 -19.72 -14.03
N ILE A 358 2.81 -21.05 -14.16
CA ILE A 358 1.54 -21.78 -14.05
C ILE A 358 1.02 -21.81 -12.61
N GLU A 359 1.92 -21.86 -11.63
CA GLU A 359 1.59 -21.86 -10.20
C GLU A 359 0.93 -20.53 -9.80
N LEU A 360 1.54 -19.41 -10.19
CA LEU A 360 0.99 -18.08 -9.97
C LEU A 360 -0.36 -17.91 -10.68
N GLU A 361 -0.45 -18.35 -11.94
CA GLU A 361 -1.70 -18.35 -12.71
C GLU A 361 -2.82 -19.14 -12.00
N LYS A 362 -2.49 -20.29 -11.39
CA LYS A 362 -3.46 -21.09 -10.64
C LYS A 362 -4.01 -20.32 -9.44
N VAL A 363 -3.14 -19.63 -8.68
CA VAL A 363 -3.54 -18.80 -7.54
C VAL A 363 -4.45 -17.66 -7.98
N ILE A 364 -4.10 -16.96 -9.06
CA ILE A 364 -4.90 -15.86 -9.63
C ILE A 364 -6.29 -16.37 -10.02
N LEU A 365 -6.37 -17.54 -10.65
CA LEU A 365 -7.62 -18.16 -11.04
C LEU A 365 -8.49 -18.62 -9.87
N ASP A 366 -7.88 -19.14 -8.80
CA ASP A 366 -8.59 -19.51 -7.59
C ASP A 366 -9.22 -18.26 -6.95
N MET A 367 -8.45 -17.17 -6.85
CA MET A 367 -8.95 -15.87 -6.35
C MET A 367 -10.07 -15.30 -7.22
N ALA A 368 -9.91 -15.32 -8.55
CA ALA A 368 -10.92 -14.84 -9.48
C ALA A 368 -12.21 -15.65 -9.38
N GLY A 369 -12.08 -16.99 -9.29
CA GLY A 369 -13.22 -17.87 -9.16
C GLY A 369 -14.04 -17.62 -7.89
N MET A 370 -13.36 -17.44 -6.76
CA MET A 370 -14.02 -17.10 -5.49
C MET A 370 -14.83 -15.80 -5.61
N LEU A 371 -14.24 -14.75 -6.19
CA LEU A 371 -14.95 -13.47 -6.36
C LEU A 371 -16.14 -13.57 -7.33
N PHE A 372 -16.01 -14.30 -8.44
CA PHE A 372 -17.14 -14.51 -9.36
C PHE A 372 -18.29 -15.30 -8.74
N GLU A 373 -17.99 -16.29 -7.90
CA GLU A 373 -18.99 -17.06 -7.17
C GLU A 373 -19.64 -16.23 -6.06
N GLN A 374 -18.84 -15.50 -5.28
CA GLN A 374 -19.31 -14.64 -4.18
C GLN A 374 -20.22 -13.50 -4.67
N THR A 375 -19.96 -12.97 -5.87
CA THR A 375 -20.74 -11.90 -6.51
C THR A 375 -21.93 -12.41 -7.32
N GLY A 376 -22.11 -13.73 -7.43
CA GLY A 376 -23.19 -14.34 -8.22
C GLY A 376 -23.01 -14.25 -9.73
N LYS A 377 -21.86 -13.79 -10.24
CA LYS A 377 -21.54 -13.79 -11.68
C LYS A 377 -21.45 -15.22 -12.23
N THR A 378 -21.11 -16.18 -11.38
CA THR A 378 -21.11 -17.60 -11.72
C THR A 378 -21.73 -18.44 -10.61
N GLY A 379 -22.29 -19.60 -10.95
CA GLY A 379 -22.69 -20.60 -9.96
C GLY A 379 -21.50 -21.21 -9.22
N LYS A 380 -21.74 -21.71 -8.00
CA LYS A 380 -20.72 -22.34 -7.14
C LYS A 380 -19.93 -23.42 -7.90
N GLY A 381 -18.61 -23.38 -7.81
CA GLY A 381 -17.68 -24.28 -8.49
C GLY A 381 -17.42 -23.98 -9.98
N GLN A 382 -18.07 -22.97 -10.58
CA GLN A 382 -17.85 -22.59 -11.98
C GLN A 382 -16.91 -21.39 -12.15
N GLY A 383 -16.62 -20.64 -11.08
CA GLY A 383 -15.91 -19.36 -11.16
C GLY A 383 -14.51 -19.51 -11.75
N LYS A 384 -13.77 -20.55 -11.32
CA LYS A 384 -12.41 -20.82 -11.82
C LYS A 384 -12.39 -21.12 -13.32
N LYS A 385 -13.36 -21.91 -13.81
CA LYS A 385 -13.48 -22.26 -15.23
C LYS A 385 -13.84 -21.03 -16.06
N PHE A 386 -14.72 -20.17 -15.54
CA PHE A 386 -15.05 -18.90 -16.17
C PHE A 386 -13.84 -17.96 -16.25
N ALA A 387 -13.12 -17.77 -15.15
CA ALA A 387 -11.88 -16.98 -15.11
C ALA A 387 -10.82 -17.51 -16.09
N ARG A 388 -10.68 -18.84 -16.19
CA ARG A 388 -9.82 -19.52 -17.18
C ARG A 388 -10.20 -19.14 -18.61
N SER A 389 -11.49 -19.19 -18.95
CA SER A 389 -11.96 -18.87 -20.29
C SER A 389 -11.65 -17.42 -20.72
N ILE A 390 -11.79 -16.46 -19.79
CA ILE A 390 -11.45 -15.04 -20.00
C ILE A 390 -9.95 -14.87 -20.29
N LEU A 391 -9.11 -15.59 -19.54
CA LEU A 391 -7.66 -15.52 -19.69
C LEU A 391 -7.22 -16.19 -21.01
N ASP A 392 -7.73 -17.39 -21.30
CA ASP A 392 -7.39 -18.14 -22.52
C ASP A 392 -7.84 -17.42 -23.79
N SER A 393 -8.97 -16.71 -23.76
CA SER A 393 -9.44 -15.89 -24.88
C SER A 393 -8.73 -14.53 -25.00
N LYS A 394 -7.72 -14.24 -24.15
CA LYS A 394 -7.00 -12.96 -24.08
C LYS A 394 -7.87 -11.73 -23.80
N GLN A 395 -9.10 -11.92 -23.31
CA GLN A 395 -9.98 -10.80 -22.93
C GLN A 395 -9.36 -10.00 -21.78
N ALA A 396 -8.75 -10.69 -20.82
CA ALA A 396 -8.02 -10.05 -19.72
C ALA A 396 -6.85 -9.17 -20.20
N LEU A 397 -6.08 -9.59 -21.22
CA LEU A 397 -4.99 -8.77 -21.76
C LEU A 397 -5.53 -7.49 -22.40
N LYS A 398 -6.56 -7.61 -23.24
CA LYS A 398 -7.22 -6.45 -23.84
C LYS A 398 -7.72 -5.48 -22.77
N LYS A 399 -8.38 -6.02 -21.73
CA LYS A 399 -8.91 -5.23 -20.62
C LYS A 399 -7.81 -4.56 -19.79
N PHE A 400 -6.67 -5.24 -19.58
CA PHE A 400 -5.50 -4.65 -18.91
C PHE A 400 -5.06 -3.37 -19.61
N TRP A 401 -4.89 -3.42 -20.93
CA TRP A 401 -4.49 -2.25 -21.71
C TRP A 401 -5.59 -1.20 -21.81
N GLU A 402 -6.87 -1.58 -21.90
CA GLU A 402 -7.97 -0.61 -21.81
C GLU A 402 -7.94 0.19 -20.50
N ILE A 403 -7.68 -0.47 -19.36
CA ILE A 403 -7.50 0.19 -18.05
C ILE A 403 -6.24 1.06 -18.07
N ALA A 404 -5.10 0.53 -18.53
CA ALA A 404 -3.83 1.26 -18.56
C ALA A 404 -3.92 2.54 -19.41
N PHE A 405 -4.52 2.47 -20.61
CA PHE A 405 -4.74 3.64 -21.47
C PHE A 405 -5.71 4.65 -20.83
N ALA A 406 -6.76 4.19 -20.16
CA ALA A 406 -7.65 5.10 -19.43
C ALA A 406 -6.93 5.83 -18.28
N GLN A 407 -5.95 5.20 -17.63
CA GLN A 407 -5.06 5.80 -16.63
C GLN A 407 -3.95 6.68 -17.23
N GLY A 408 -3.77 6.70 -18.55
CA GLY A 408 -2.79 7.55 -19.23
C GLY A 408 -1.52 6.84 -19.70
N ALA A 409 -1.49 5.51 -19.79
CA ALA A 409 -0.44 4.83 -20.54
C ALA A 409 -0.41 5.33 -22.00
N THR A 410 0.78 5.45 -22.58
CA THR A 410 0.96 6.03 -23.93
C THR A 410 1.05 4.98 -25.03
N ARG A 411 1.43 3.75 -24.68
CA ARG A 411 1.52 2.62 -25.60
C ARG A 411 1.39 1.28 -24.87
N GLU A 412 1.06 0.25 -25.64
CA GLU A 412 1.20 -1.14 -25.22
C GLU A 412 2.70 -1.53 -25.18
N ILE A 413 3.07 -2.35 -24.20
CA ILE A 413 4.42 -2.87 -23.97
C ILE A 413 4.32 -4.38 -23.77
N HIS A 414 4.91 -5.16 -24.66
CA HIS A 414 4.92 -6.62 -24.52
C HIS A 414 5.89 -7.09 -23.44
N SER A 415 5.62 -8.25 -22.85
CA SER A 415 6.51 -8.84 -21.84
C SER A 415 7.95 -9.03 -22.34
N THR A 416 8.15 -9.21 -23.64
CA THR A 416 9.46 -9.34 -24.30
C THR A 416 10.23 -8.02 -24.41
N GLU A 417 9.55 -6.87 -24.32
CA GLU A 417 10.19 -5.56 -24.37
C GLU A 417 10.74 -5.13 -23.00
N ILE A 418 10.27 -5.74 -21.92
CA ILE A 418 10.65 -5.40 -20.55
C ILE A 418 11.97 -6.07 -20.19
N LYS A 419 13.01 -5.26 -20.06
CA LYS A 419 14.38 -5.70 -19.78
C LYS A 419 14.73 -5.53 -18.30
N ASP A 420 15.52 -6.48 -17.81
CA ASP A 420 16.24 -6.34 -16.55
C ASP A 420 17.49 -5.46 -16.75
N ALA A 421 18.16 -5.14 -15.66
CA ALA A 421 19.40 -4.38 -15.70
C ALA A 421 20.52 -5.16 -16.43
N GLY A 422 21.43 -4.42 -17.06
CA GLY A 422 22.45 -5.01 -17.94
C GLY A 422 23.52 -5.84 -17.22
N LEU A 423 23.75 -5.62 -15.93
CA LEU A 423 24.68 -6.40 -15.14
C LEU A 423 23.94 -7.51 -14.41
N SER A 424 24.46 -8.73 -14.47
CA SER A 424 23.88 -9.88 -13.80
C SER A 424 24.95 -10.82 -13.23
N ALA A 425 24.57 -11.61 -12.24
CA ALA A 425 25.40 -12.67 -11.69
C ALA A 425 24.53 -13.85 -11.24
N ASP A 426 24.97 -15.05 -11.60
CA ASP A 426 24.37 -16.29 -11.11
C ASP A 426 24.93 -16.64 -9.73
N MET A 427 24.02 -16.93 -8.81
CA MET A 427 24.35 -17.42 -7.50
C MET A 427 24.11 -18.93 -7.45
N LEU A 428 25.21 -19.68 -7.34
CA LEU A 428 25.23 -21.12 -7.54
C LEU A 428 24.96 -21.89 -6.24
N SER A 429 24.45 -23.11 -6.37
CA SER A 429 24.35 -24.06 -5.27
C SER A 429 25.72 -24.60 -4.87
N ASP A 430 25.99 -24.69 -3.57
CA ASP A 430 27.23 -25.27 -3.03
C ASP A 430 27.14 -26.79 -2.80
N ARG A 431 25.92 -27.36 -2.95
CA ARG A 431 25.58 -28.77 -2.70
C ARG A 431 24.47 -29.28 -3.61
N ASP A 432 24.33 -30.60 -3.65
CA ASP A 432 23.18 -31.28 -4.24
C ASP A 432 22.02 -31.29 -3.23
N GLY A 433 20.78 -31.30 -3.72
CA GLY A 433 19.61 -31.48 -2.85
C GLY A 433 18.29 -31.13 -3.51
N VAL A 434 17.22 -31.18 -2.72
CA VAL A 434 15.88 -30.73 -3.13
C VAL A 434 15.50 -29.50 -2.32
N VAL A 435 15.12 -28.42 -2.99
CA VAL A 435 14.73 -27.18 -2.30
C VAL A 435 13.48 -27.43 -1.46
N ALA A 436 13.57 -27.25 -0.15
CA ALA A 436 12.45 -27.36 0.78
C ALA A 436 11.68 -26.04 0.88
N THR A 437 12.40 -24.94 1.11
CA THR A 437 11.85 -23.59 1.27
C THR A 437 12.86 -22.54 0.84
N ILE A 438 12.37 -21.36 0.47
CA ILE A 438 13.16 -20.16 0.20
C ILE A 438 12.76 -19.07 1.18
N ASP A 439 13.73 -18.43 1.81
CA ASP A 439 13.52 -17.37 2.79
C ASP A 439 13.19 -16.03 2.11
N ASN A 440 11.93 -15.60 2.22
CA ASN A 440 11.44 -14.37 1.60
C ASN A 440 12.15 -13.13 2.14
N VAL A 441 12.44 -13.05 3.44
CA VAL A 441 13.12 -11.90 4.06
C VAL A 441 14.51 -11.69 3.48
N THR A 442 15.25 -12.79 3.28
CA THR A 442 16.56 -12.78 2.64
C THR A 442 16.46 -12.34 1.17
N LEU A 443 15.48 -12.86 0.41
CA LEU A 443 15.22 -12.41 -0.97
C LEU A 443 14.95 -10.91 -1.05
N VAL A 444 14.07 -10.39 -0.19
CA VAL A 444 13.77 -8.96 -0.12
C VAL A 444 15.02 -8.15 0.18
N SER A 445 15.83 -8.61 1.14
CA SER A 445 17.05 -7.93 1.54
C SER A 445 18.06 -7.83 0.39
N ILE A 446 18.24 -8.91 -0.38
CA ILE A 446 19.06 -8.91 -1.58
C ILE A 446 18.50 -7.92 -2.61
N ALA A 447 17.22 -8.00 -2.94
CA ALA A 447 16.58 -7.13 -3.95
C ALA A 447 16.69 -5.64 -3.61
N ARG A 448 16.59 -5.27 -2.33
CA ARG A 448 16.77 -3.89 -1.85
C ARG A 448 18.19 -3.37 -2.06
N VAL A 449 19.19 -4.21 -1.77
CA VAL A 449 20.60 -3.88 -2.02
C VAL A 449 20.86 -3.67 -3.51
N LEU A 450 20.22 -4.47 -4.37
CA LEU A 450 20.26 -4.30 -5.83
C LEU A 450 19.59 -3.00 -6.31
N GLY A 451 18.76 -2.38 -5.48
CA GLY A 451 18.17 -1.05 -5.72
C GLY A 451 16.66 -1.03 -5.87
N ASN A 452 15.96 -2.15 -5.70
CA ASN A 452 14.50 -2.15 -5.73
C ASN A 452 13.89 -1.42 -4.50
N PRO A 453 12.72 -0.78 -4.66
CA PRO A 453 11.93 -0.64 -5.90
C PRO A 453 12.38 0.52 -6.81
N LYS A 454 13.20 1.46 -6.33
CA LYS A 454 13.57 2.69 -7.09
C LYS A 454 14.25 2.38 -8.43
N VAL A 455 15.16 1.41 -8.45
CA VAL A 455 15.76 0.90 -9.69
C VAL A 455 14.86 -0.21 -10.23
N LYS A 456 13.91 0.15 -11.10
CA LYS A 456 12.89 -0.78 -11.63
C LYS A 456 13.46 -2.00 -12.36
N ALA A 457 14.58 -1.82 -13.06
CA ALA A 457 15.27 -2.86 -13.82
C ALA A 457 16.12 -3.81 -12.96
N ALA A 458 16.45 -3.44 -11.72
CA ALA A 458 17.10 -4.36 -10.79
C ALA A 458 16.11 -5.45 -10.36
N GLY A 459 16.62 -6.60 -9.90
CA GLY A 459 15.74 -7.68 -9.47
C GLY A 459 16.43 -9.02 -9.30
N ILE A 460 15.63 -10.05 -9.07
CA ILE A 460 16.09 -11.42 -8.87
C ILE A 460 15.25 -12.35 -9.75
N ARG A 461 15.91 -13.27 -10.45
CA ARG A 461 15.27 -14.43 -11.08
C ARG A 461 15.56 -15.67 -10.23
N VAL A 462 14.52 -16.39 -9.84
CA VAL A 462 14.61 -17.65 -9.09
C VAL A 462 14.55 -18.82 -10.07
N HIS A 463 15.62 -19.62 -10.10
CA HIS A 463 15.74 -20.79 -10.98
C HIS A 463 15.23 -22.05 -10.33
N LYS A 464 15.41 -22.20 -9.02
CA LYS A 464 14.99 -23.38 -8.25
C LYS A 464 13.95 -22.99 -7.21
N MET A 465 12.71 -23.44 -7.42
CA MET A 465 11.56 -23.26 -6.54
C MET A 465 11.43 -24.41 -5.53
N PRO A 466 10.68 -24.24 -4.42
CA PRO A 466 10.39 -25.33 -3.50
C PRO A 466 9.84 -26.58 -4.19
N GLY A 467 10.45 -27.73 -3.92
CA GLY A 467 10.16 -29.04 -4.53
C GLY A 467 11.08 -29.41 -5.69
N GLU A 468 11.88 -28.48 -6.21
CA GLU A 468 12.79 -28.72 -7.33
C GLU A 468 14.17 -29.21 -6.86
N SER A 469 14.75 -30.15 -7.61
CA SER A 469 16.12 -30.64 -7.39
C SER A 469 17.16 -29.67 -7.95
N VAL A 470 18.29 -29.56 -7.27
CA VAL A 470 19.47 -28.80 -7.69
C VAL A 470 20.73 -29.62 -7.51
N LYS A 471 21.69 -29.44 -8.41
CA LYS A 471 23.05 -29.97 -8.26
C LYS A 471 24.02 -28.87 -7.84
N LYS A 472 25.11 -29.25 -7.19
CA LYS A 472 26.24 -28.36 -6.89
C LYS A 472 26.73 -27.70 -8.19
N GLY A 473 26.87 -26.38 -8.15
CA GLY A 473 27.25 -25.56 -9.30
C GLY A 473 26.10 -25.12 -10.19
N GLU A 474 24.87 -25.60 -10.01
CA GLU A 474 23.70 -25.08 -10.74
C GLU A 474 23.25 -23.74 -10.15
N PRO A 475 22.71 -22.82 -10.98
CA PRO A 475 22.19 -21.55 -10.51
C PRO A 475 20.93 -21.74 -9.66
N LEU A 476 20.93 -21.14 -8.46
CA LEU A 476 19.77 -21.05 -7.58
C LEU A 476 18.94 -19.79 -7.92
N ILE A 477 19.63 -18.66 -8.01
CA ILE A 477 19.06 -17.36 -8.42
C ILE A 477 20.03 -16.63 -9.36
N THR A 478 19.52 -15.76 -10.20
CA THR A 478 20.31 -14.71 -10.87
C THR A 478 19.90 -13.37 -10.29
N ILE A 479 20.88 -12.54 -9.94
CA ILE A 479 20.65 -11.15 -9.50
C ILE A 479 20.95 -10.19 -10.65
N TYR A 480 20.17 -9.11 -10.76
CA TYR A 480 20.32 -8.06 -11.76
C TYR A 480 20.49 -6.70 -11.08
N ALA A 481 21.47 -5.91 -11.53
CA ALA A 481 21.77 -4.60 -10.96
C ALA A 481 22.17 -3.57 -12.02
N GLN A 482 21.91 -2.30 -11.75
CA GLN A 482 22.26 -1.20 -12.66
C GLN A 482 23.74 -0.80 -12.58
N THR A 483 24.40 -1.08 -11.44
CA THR A 483 25.80 -0.69 -11.19
C THR A 483 26.58 -1.84 -10.59
N GLU A 484 27.88 -1.89 -10.85
CA GLU A 484 28.79 -2.92 -10.34
C GLU A 484 28.78 -2.97 -8.81
N ASN A 485 28.84 -1.82 -8.14
CA ASN A 485 28.79 -1.76 -6.67
C ASN A 485 27.53 -2.42 -6.10
N ARG A 486 26.35 -2.17 -6.71
CA ARG A 486 25.11 -2.83 -6.27
C ARG A 486 25.12 -4.34 -6.54
N LEU A 487 25.66 -4.76 -7.67
CA LEU A 487 25.82 -6.18 -7.98
C LEU A 487 26.73 -6.86 -6.94
N GLU A 488 27.88 -6.27 -6.63
CA GLU A 488 28.82 -6.79 -5.64
C GLU A 488 28.22 -6.83 -4.23
N ASN A 489 27.47 -5.81 -3.83
CA ASN A 489 26.76 -5.84 -2.55
C ASN A 489 25.68 -6.95 -2.53
N GLY A 490 25.00 -7.18 -3.65
CA GLY A 490 24.06 -8.30 -3.81
C GLY A 490 24.76 -9.65 -3.65
N LYS A 491 25.91 -9.86 -4.29
CA LYS A 491 26.73 -11.08 -4.14
C LYS A 491 27.17 -11.30 -2.69
N ARG A 492 27.61 -10.24 -1.99
CA ARG A 492 28.00 -10.32 -0.58
C ARG A 492 26.86 -10.70 0.36
N MET A 493 25.63 -10.30 0.03
CA MET A 493 24.43 -10.63 0.82
C MET A 493 23.99 -12.09 0.60
N PHE A 494 24.34 -12.68 -0.54
CA PHE A 494 23.96 -14.05 -0.85
C PHE A 494 24.64 -15.05 0.08
N ASN A 495 23.83 -15.85 0.76
CA ASN A 495 24.28 -16.98 1.56
C ASN A 495 23.28 -18.13 1.36
N VAL A 496 23.78 -19.27 0.87
CA VAL A 496 22.95 -20.43 0.51
C VAL A 496 22.14 -20.92 1.72
N ASP A 497 22.76 -21.08 2.89
CA ASP A 497 22.09 -21.62 4.09
C ASP A 497 21.06 -20.64 4.71
N LYS A 498 21.22 -19.33 4.48
CA LYS A 498 20.22 -18.33 4.90
C LYS A 498 19.03 -18.29 3.96
N LEU A 499 19.30 -18.35 2.65
CA LEU A 499 18.28 -18.17 1.62
C LEU A 499 17.50 -19.46 1.32
N TYR A 500 18.19 -20.59 1.22
CA TYR A 500 17.62 -21.88 0.85
C TYR A 500 17.70 -22.86 2.02
N ARG A 501 16.65 -23.67 2.16
CA ARG A 501 16.71 -24.91 2.93
C ARG A 501 16.58 -26.08 1.97
N PHE A 502 17.44 -27.08 2.12
CA PHE A 502 17.41 -28.31 1.33
C PHE A 502 16.88 -29.46 2.18
N LYS A 503 16.27 -30.45 1.51
CA LYS A 503 15.97 -31.76 2.09
C LYS A 503 17.08 -32.75 1.81
#